data_AF-A0A1H3MV60-F1
#
_entry.id   AF-A0A1H3MV60-F1
#
_cell.length_a   1.000
_cell.length_b   1.000
_cell.length_c   1.000
_cell.angle_alpha   90.00
_cell.angle_beta   90.00
_cell.angle_gamma   90.00
#
_symmetry.space_group_name_H-M   'P 1'
#
loop_
_entity.id
_entity.type
_entity.pdbx_description
1 polymer ?
#
loop_
_entity_poly.entity_id
_entity_poly.type
_entity_poly.pdbx_seq_one_letter_code
_entity_poly.pdbx_strand_id
1 'polypeptide(L)' 'MQYGLKSAGVDIVQRAIGAGGSLAPMASSFYSGGYTYTHVLTTKSGTQYRVSKQVMRAVAQLTK' A
#
# COMPACT_ATOMS: atom_id res chain seq x y z
N MET A 1 -11.56 -16.23 -4.98
CA MET A 1 -11.68 -15.23 -3.89
C MET A 1 -10.32 -15.12 -3.22
N GLN A 2 -9.59 -14.02 -3.43
CA GLN A 2 -8.21 -13.89 -2.92
C GLN A 2 -8.27 -13.49 -1.43
N TYR A 3 -8.12 -14.48 -0.55
CA TYR A 3 -8.11 -14.31 0.90
C TYR A 3 -6.85 -13.55 1.34
N GLY A 4 -7.02 -12.37 1.96
CA GLY A 4 -6.08 -11.85 2.96
C GLY A 4 -4.80 -11.17 2.45
N LEU A 5 -4.88 -10.21 1.52
CA LEU A 5 -3.75 -9.29 1.31
C LEU A 5 -3.38 -8.60 2.63
N LYS A 6 -2.12 -8.76 3.06
CA LYS A 6 -1.57 -8.10 4.24
C LYS A 6 -1.59 -6.58 4.03
N SER A 7 -1.84 -5.83 5.11
CA SER A 7 -1.67 -4.38 5.11
C SER A 7 -0.19 -4.01 5.23
N ALA A 8 0.26 -3.01 4.49
CA ALA A 8 1.62 -2.48 4.58
C ALA A 8 1.63 -1.13 5.31
N GLY A 9 2.59 -0.98 6.24
CA GLY A 9 2.95 0.29 6.87
C GLY A 9 3.81 1.17 5.95
N VAL A 10 4.08 2.41 6.39
CA VAL A 10 4.88 3.41 5.65
C VAL A 10 6.28 2.88 5.33
N ASP A 11 6.91 2.22 6.28
CA ASP A 11 8.23 1.62 6.17
C ASP A 11 8.30 0.54 5.08
N ILE A 12 7.30 -0.35 5.04
CA ILE A 12 7.19 -1.41 4.03
C ILE A 12 6.97 -0.80 2.65
N VAL A 13 6.06 0.18 2.54
CA VAL A 13 5.76 0.86 1.27
C VAL A 13 6.99 1.57 0.75
N GLN A 14 7.68 2.35 1.58
CA GLN A 14 8.88 3.09 1.17
C GLN A 14 10.01 2.15 0.73
N ARG A 15 10.29 1.10 1.51
CA ARG A 15 11.31 0.10 1.14
C ARG A 15 10.96 -0.58 -0.16
N ALA A 16 9.69 -0.95 -0.36
CA ALA A 16 9.26 -1.62 -1.57
C ALA A 16 9.37 -0.70 -2.80
N ILE A 17 8.94 0.55 -2.71
CA ILE A 17 9.09 1.54 -3.80
C ILE A 17 10.57 1.76 -4.12
N GLY A 18 11.43 1.96 -3.11
CA GLY A 18 12.88 2.12 -3.31
C GLY A 18 13.55 0.89 -3.93
N ALA A 19 13.02 -0.31 -3.69
CA ALA A 19 13.48 -1.54 -4.32
C ALA A 19 12.91 -1.80 -5.73
N GLY A 20 12.12 -0.87 -6.29
CA GLY A 20 11.49 -0.99 -7.61
C GLY A 20 10.09 -1.60 -7.61
N GLY A 21 9.42 -1.64 -6.46
CA GLY A 21 7.99 -1.93 -6.38
C GLY A 21 7.14 -0.77 -6.88
N SER A 22 5.85 -1.04 -7.12
CA SER A 22 4.90 -0.07 -7.65
C SER A 22 3.65 0.03 -6.78
N LEU A 23 3.03 1.21 -6.79
CA LEU A 23 1.72 1.46 -6.16
C LEU A 23 0.68 1.64 -7.26
N ALA A 24 -0.44 0.95 -7.13
CA ALA A 24 -1.58 1.08 -8.02
C ALA A 24 -2.86 1.42 -7.23
N PRO A 25 -3.72 2.31 -7.73
CA PRO A 25 -5.01 2.58 -7.10
C PRO A 25 -5.92 1.36 -7.18
N MET A 26 -6.70 1.14 -6.13
CA MET A 26 -7.72 0.09 -6.10
C MET A 26 -8.96 0.52 -6.88
N ALA A 27 -9.59 -0.42 -7.59
CA ALA A 27 -10.86 -0.17 -8.27
C ALA A 27 -11.99 0.24 -7.30
N SER A 28 -11.96 -0.28 -6.08
CA SER A 28 -12.86 0.12 -5.00
C SER A 28 -12.10 0.24 -3.69
N SER A 29 -12.30 1.36 -3.00
CA SER A 29 -11.76 1.58 -1.66
C SER A 29 -12.71 0.98 -0.62
N PHE A 30 -12.16 0.47 0.48
CA PHE A 30 -12.97 -0.06 1.56
C PHE A 30 -12.38 0.27 2.93
N TYR A 31 -13.23 0.27 3.95
CA TYR A 31 -12.85 0.53 5.33
C TYR A 31 -12.74 -0.78 6.12
N SER A 32 -11.65 -0.94 6.87
CA SER A 32 -11.44 -2.12 7.72
C SER A 32 -10.47 -1.79 8.85
N GLY A 33 -10.82 -2.20 10.07
CA GLY A 33 -9.93 -2.12 11.24
C GLY A 33 -9.45 -0.70 11.57
N GLY A 34 -10.24 0.35 11.31
CA GLY A 34 -9.83 1.74 11.55
C GLY A 34 -9.21 2.46 10.36
N TYR A 35 -9.01 1.77 9.22
CA TYR A 35 -8.28 2.30 8.08
C TYR A 35 -9.08 2.19 6.78
N THR A 36 -8.96 3.22 5.93
CA THR A 36 -9.47 3.20 4.54
C THR A 36 -8.37 2.75 3.59
N TYR A 37 -8.54 1.61 2.94
CA TYR A 37 -7.61 1.07 1.95
C TYR A 37 -7.98 1.60 0.56
N THR A 38 -6.98 2.14 -0.13
CA THR A 38 -7.17 2.84 -1.41
C THR A 38 -6.20 2.39 -2.49
N HIS A 39 -5.08 1.77 -2.12
CA HIS A 39 -4.02 1.38 -3.04
C HIS A 39 -3.54 -0.05 -2.75
N VAL A 40 -2.95 -0.68 -3.78
CA VAL A 40 -2.19 -1.91 -3.65
C VAL A 40 -0.73 -1.61 -3.97
N LEU A 41 0.16 -2.01 -3.08
CA LEU A 41 1.59 -2.06 -3.31
C LEU A 41 1.93 -3.42 -3.92
N THR A 42 2.59 -3.43 -5.06
CA THR A 42 3.20 -4.62 -5.65
C THR A 42 4.71 -4.49 -5.52
N THR A 43 5.31 -5.36 -4.70
CA THR A 43 6.78 -5.43 -4.56
C THR A 43 7.43 -5.98 -5.83
N LYS A 44 8.74 -5.76 -5.99
CA LYS A 44 9.53 -6.33 -7.10
C LYS A 44 9.42 -7.87 -7.20
N SER A 45 9.22 -8.56 -6.07
CA SER A 45 9.01 -10.02 -6.03
C SER A 45 7.58 -10.44 -6.40
N GLY A 46 6.69 -9.50 -6.73
CA GLY A 46 5.29 -9.77 -7.06
C GLY A 46 4.36 -9.89 -5.85
N THR A 47 4.88 -9.78 -4.62
CA THR A 47 4.04 -9.78 -3.41
C THR A 47 3.21 -8.51 -3.34
N GLN A 48 1.91 -8.67 -3.13
CA GLN A 48 0.96 -7.57 -3.05
C GLN A 48 0.56 -7.27 -1.60
N TYR A 49 0.41 -5.98 -1.29
CA TYR A 49 -0.05 -5.49 -0.01
C TYR A 49 -1.11 -4.42 -0.20
N ARG A 50 -2.06 -4.35 0.73
CA ARG A 50 -3.02 -3.25 0.75
C ARG A 50 -2.44 -2.07 1.50
N VAL A 51 -2.66 -0.87 0.96
CA VAL A 51 -2.12 0.37 1.51
C VAL A 51 -3.27 1.32 1.84
N SER A 52 -3.25 1.80 3.08
CA SER A 52 -4.26 2.73 3.57
C SER A 52 -4.01 4.15 3.07
N LYS A 53 -5.07 4.96 3.01
CA LYS A 53 -5.00 6.37 2.66
C LYS A 53 -4.05 7.16 3.57
N GLN A 54 -3.98 6.79 4.85
CA GLN A 54 -3.08 7.42 5.81
C GLN A 54 -1.62 7.11 5.49
N VAL A 55 -1.30 5.85 5.16
CA VAL A 55 0.05 5.46 4.73
C VAL A 55 0.44 6.19 3.44
N MET A 56 -0.48 6.28 2.46
CA MET A 56 -0.23 7.03 1.23
C MET A 56 0.09 8.51 1.50
N ARG A 57 -0.61 9.15 2.45
CA ARG A 57 -0.33 10.54 2.84
C ARG A 57 1.04 10.69 3.49
N ALA A 58 1.41 9.79 4.38
CA ALA A 58 2.73 9.81 5.03
C ALA A 58 3.86 9.63 4.02
N VAL A 59 3.73 8.67 3.10
CA VAL A 59 4.73 8.44 2.04
C VAL A 59 4.87 9.68 1.14
N ALA A 60 3.76 10.31 0.74
CA ALA A 60 3.79 11.51 -0.09
C ALA A 60 4.44 12.73 0.61
N GLN A 61 4.32 12.83 1.94
CA GLN A 61 4.95 13.90 2.72
C GLN A 61 6.46 13.71 2.89
N LEU A 62 6.94 12.46 2.87
CA LEU A 62 8.36 12.11 3.00
C LEU A 62 9.17 12.33 1.72
N THR A 63 8.50 12.38 0.56
CA THR A 63 9.13 12.62 -0.75
C THR A 63 9.20 14.11 -1.13
N LYS A 64 9.01 15.03 -0.19
CA LYS A 64 9.00 16.48 -0.42
C LYS A 64 10.31 17.15 -0.02
#